data_AF-A0A0K9PLM8-F1
#
_entry.id   AF-A0A0K9PLM8-F1
#
_cell.length_a   1.000
_cell.length_b   1.000
_cell.length_c   1.000
_cell.angle_alpha   90.00
_cell.angle_beta   90.00
_cell.angle_gamma   90.00
#
_symmetry.space_group_name_H-M   'P 1'
#
loop_
_entity.id
_entity.type
_entity.pdbx_description
1 polymer ?
#
loop_
_entity_poly.entity_id
_entity_poly.type
_entity_poly.pdbx_seq_one_letter_code
_entity_poly.pdbx_strand_id
1 'polypeptide(L)'
;CQKSVHEQLTWASKSDIKYDILNELKELGSILYWIGLLDTVLKENELEQFIQTAPWLGFLPGNDGQIKQTSSGDSPAVNLFKSATTAITSNNNCSIPSYFNTMSKQAEAADMLYRTNISTGSVLEYALAFTSAALEKHYSKWSAPPRTGYLDITTSKDFYRIFSGLQFEYLEEIAQDQINNDLLGDSIAWSGCTIMYLLGQQLHFELFDFSYQFLNVAEVETAVVMQTASSEKTKNLHYLQGYENLLEAMKKSRRLNNYVFSMLKARCPLEDKVAYGIKQSGAPLPRIQFANTISAFETLPQKGA
;
A
#
# COMPACT_ATOMS: atom_id res chain seq x y z
N CYS A 1 22.39 -22.72 -7.95
CA CYS A 1 21.52 -21.55 -8.22
C CYS A 1 22.23 -20.22 -7.99
N GLN A 2 22.76 -19.94 -6.80
CA GLN A 2 23.44 -18.67 -6.46
C GLN A 2 24.46 -18.19 -7.52
N LYS A 3 25.39 -19.07 -7.94
CA LYS A 3 26.37 -18.75 -8.98
C LYS A 3 25.74 -18.29 -10.30
N SER A 4 24.65 -18.93 -10.73
CA SER A 4 23.96 -18.57 -11.97
C SER A 4 23.27 -17.20 -11.86
N VAL A 5 22.76 -16.83 -10.68
CA VAL A 5 22.19 -15.51 -10.43
C VAL A 5 23.28 -14.44 -10.53
N HIS A 6 24.45 -14.66 -9.94
CA HIS A 6 25.60 -13.74 -10.04
C HIS A 6 26.07 -13.55 -11.50
N GLU A 7 26.11 -14.62 -12.29
CA GLU A 7 26.45 -14.54 -13.72
C GLU A 7 25.43 -13.70 -14.52
N GLN A 8 24.18 -13.61 -14.05
CA GLN A 8 23.13 -12.79 -14.67
C GLN A 8 23.11 -11.34 -14.15
N LEU A 9 23.46 -11.12 -12.88
CA LEU A 9 23.45 -9.80 -12.21
C LEU A 9 24.75 -9.00 -12.39
N THR A 10 25.38 -9.08 -13.55
CA THR A 10 26.65 -8.36 -13.83
C THR A 10 26.56 -6.85 -13.67
N TRP A 11 25.38 -6.25 -13.85
CA TRP A 11 25.16 -4.81 -13.68
C TRP A 11 25.16 -4.36 -12.22
N ALA A 12 24.80 -5.25 -11.30
CA ALA A 12 24.63 -4.94 -9.89
C ALA A 12 25.98 -4.99 -9.11
N SER A 13 27.02 -5.56 -9.74
CA SER A 13 28.43 -5.46 -9.30
C SER A 13 28.99 -4.02 -9.19
N LYS A 14 28.27 -3.01 -9.70
CA LYS A 14 28.62 -1.58 -9.53
C LYS A 14 28.05 -1.07 -8.20
N SER A 15 28.87 -1.10 -7.15
CA SER A 15 28.49 -0.75 -5.77
C SER A 15 27.75 0.59 -5.67
N ASP A 16 28.28 1.65 -6.28
CA ASP A 16 27.83 3.02 -5.99
C ASP A 16 26.39 3.26 -6.45
N ILE A 17 26.06 2.84 -7.68
CA ILE A 17 24.72 2.98 -8.24
C ILE A 17 23.71 2.15 -7.43
N LYS A 18 24.12 0.96 -6.97
CA LYS A 18 23.25 0.12 -6.14
C LYS A 18 22.89 0.82 -4.83
N TYR A 19 23.89 1.34 -4.11
CA TYR A 19 23.66 2.04 -2.84
C TYR A 19 22.79 3.29 -3.03
N ASP A 20 23.02 4.06 -4.09
CA ASP A 20 22.20 5.23 -4.42
C ASP A 20 20.74 4.81 -4.64
N ILE A 21 20.48 3.78 -5.45
CA ILE A 21 19.12 3.28 -5.69
C ILE A 21 18.48 2.75 -4.39
N LEU A 22 19.21 2.00 -3.57
CA LEU A 22 18.68 1.48 -2.30
C LEU A 22 18.34 2.61 -1.33
N ASN A 23 19.13 3.68 -1.29
CA ASN A 23 18.86 4.87 -0.49
C ASN A 23 17.63 5.63 -1.01
N GLU A 24 17.49 5.83 -2.32
CA GLU A 24 16.28 6.44 -2.91
C GLU A 24 15.03 5.62 -2.62
N LEU A 25 15.11 4.29 -2.75
CA LEU A 25 14.01 3.38 -2.41
C LEU A 25 13.68 3.47 -0.92
N LYS A 26 14.69 3.52 -0.05
CA LYS A 26 14.48 3.71 1.39
C LYS A 26 13.75 5.02 1.68
N GLU A 27 14.15 6.14 1.08
CA GLU A 27 13.51 7.43 1.32
C GLU A 27 12.03 7.39 0.90
N LEU A 28 11.76 6.92 -0.31
CA LEU A 28 10.39 6.78 -0.83
C LEU A 28 9.53 5.87 0.06
N GLY A 29 10.08 4.73 0.46
CA GLY A 29 9.38 3.78 1.32
C GLY A 29 9.11 4.32 2.72
N SER A 30 10.05 5.09 3.27
CA SER A 30 9.90 5.75 4.57
C SER A 30 8.80 6.80 4.53
N ILE A 31 8.71 7.57 3.44
CA ILE A 31 7.63 8.54 3.22
C ILE A 31 6.28 7.83 3.14
N LEU A 32 6.17 6.77 2.32
CA LEU A 32 4.93 6.01 2.17
C LEU A 32 4.47 5.38 3.49
N TYR A 33 5.41 4.79 4.23
CA TYR A 33 5.13 4.22 5.54
C TYR A 33 4.66 5.29 6.54
N TRP A 34 5.35 6.44 6.59
CA TRP A 34 4.96 7.56 7.45
C TRP A 34 3.58 8.11 7.10
N ILE A 35 3.25 8.25 5.81
CA ILE A 35 1.90 8.64 5.38
C ILE A 35 0.86 7.61 5.82
N GLY A 36 1.17 6.31 5.76
CA GLY A 36 0.28 5.26 6.26
C GLY A 36 0.04 5.34 7.78
N LEU A 37 1.07 5.68 8.56
CA LEU A 37 0.92 5.94 9.99
C LEU A 37 0.08 7.18 10.25
N LEU A 38 0.34 8.28 9.52
CA LEU A 38 -0.43 9.51 9.63
C LEU A 38 -1.91 9.27 9.30
N ASP A 39 -2.20 8.55 8.22
CA ASP A 39 -3.56 8.16 7.84
C ASP A 39 -4.28 7.39 8.95
N THR A 40 -3.56 6.51 9.64
CA THR A 40 -4.11 5.74 10.77
C THR A 40 -4.45 6.65 11.95
N VAL A 41 -3.52 7.54 12.33
CA VAL A 41 -3.72 8.50 13.44
C VAL A 41 -4.85 9.48 13.14
N LEU A 42 -4.95 9.98 11.90
CA LEU A 42 -6.04 10.86 11.49
C LEU A 42 -7.40 10.17 11.62
N LYS A 43 -7.50 8.92 11.15
CA LYS A 43 -8.73 8.11 11.27
C LYS A 43 -9.12 7.83 12.71
N GLU A 44 -8.15 7.55 13.59
CA GLU A 44 -8.41 7.36 15.02
C GLU A 44 -8.96 8.64 15.68
N ASN A 45 -8.35 9.79 15.37
CA ASN A 45 -8.79 11.08 15.89
C ASN A 45 -10.19 11.48 15.36
N GLU A 46 -10.45 11.25 14.07
CA GLU A 46 -11.75 11.49 13.44
C GLU A 46 -12.84 10.57 14.04
N LEU A 47 -12.50 9.30 14.31
CA LEU A 47 -13.41 8.36 14.96
C LEU A 47 -13.76 8.80 16.39
N GLU A 48 -12.78 9.23 17.18
CA GLU A 48 -13.03 9.74 18.53
C GLU A 48 -13.96 10.96 18.49
N GLN A 49 -13.67 11.92 17.61
CA GLN A 49 -14.49 13.12 17.41
C GLN A 49 -15.91 12.76 16.96
N PHE A 50 -16.05 11.80 16.05
CA PHE A 50 -17.35 11.31 15.58
C PHE A 50 -18.16 10.72 16.73
N ILE A 51 -17.58 9.84 17.56
CA ILE A 51 -18.29 9.20 18.69
C ILE A 51 -18.80 10.26 19.68
N GLN A 52 -18.01 11.29 19.95
CA GLN A 52 -18.39 12.38 20.87
C GLN A 52 -19.50 13.28 20.30
N THR A 53 -19.49 13.50 18.97
CA THR A 53 -20.44 14.42 18.31
C THR A 53 -21.72 13.72 17.83
N ALA A 54 -21.69 12.40 17.61
CA ALA A 54 -22.79 11.63 17.04
C ALA A 54 -24.16 11.86 17.71
N PRO A 55 -24.30 11.87 19.05
CA PRO A 55 -25.60 12.11 19.69
C PRO A 55 -26.17 13.51 19.40
N TRP A 56 -25.30 14.52 19.31
CA TRP A 56 -25.66 15.91 19.04
C TRP A 56 -26.11 16.12 17.60
N LEU A 57 -25.57 15.33 16.68
CA LEU A 57 -25.95 15.28 15.27
C LEU A 57 -27.19 14.39 15.03
N GLY A 58 -27.67 13.69 16.05
CA GLY A 58 -28.83 12.80 15.96
C GLY A 58 -28.53 11.45 15.32
N PHE A 59 -27.27 11.02 15.34
CA PHE A 59 -26.85 9.68 14.94
C PHE A 59 -27.01 8.70 16.10
N LEU A 60 -27.55 7.53 15.79
CA LEU A 60 -27.73 6.41 16.70
C LEU A 60 -27.11 5.14 16.11
N PRO A 61 -26.59 4.25 16.97
CA PRO A 61 -26.17 2.94 16.52
C PRO A 61 -27.38 2.15 15.99
N GLY A 62 -27.27 1.70 14.76
CA GLY A 62 -28.22 0.81 14.09
C GLY A 62 -27.91 -0.66 14.32
N ASN A 63 -28.65 -1.51 13.61
CA ASN A 63 -28.36 -2.94 13.61
C ASN A 63 -27.07 -3.15 12.80
N ASP A 64 -26.25 -4.12 13.19
CA ASP A 64 -25.00 -4.49 12.49
C ASP A 64 -24.01 -3.33 12.28
N GLY A 65 -24.00 -2.34 13.19
CA GLY A 65 -23.05 -1.22 13.17
C GLY A 65 -23.37 -0.10 12.17
N GLN A 66 -24.54 -0.12 11.51
CA GLN A 66 -24.95 0.97 10.64
C GLN A 66 -25.29 2.24 11.43
N ILE A 67 -25.05 3.42 10.84
CA ILE A 67 -25.46 4.69 11.43
C ILE A 67 -26.93 4.96 11.09
N LYS A 68 -27.80 5.04 12.11
CA LYS A 68 -29.21 5.47 11.96
C LYS A 68 -29.35 6.94 12.29
N GLN A 69 -30.06 7.70 11.47
CA GLN A 69 -30.38 9.09 11.76
C GLN A 69 -31.78 9.20 12.36
N THR A 70 -31.90 9.93 13.48
CA THR A 70 -33.16 10.09 14.23
C THR A 70 -34.23 10.89 13.50
N SER A 71 -33.85 11.80 12.61
CA SER A 71 -34.78 12.58 11.78
C SER A 71 -34.09 13.10 10.50
N SER A 72 -34.87 13.36 9.45
CA SER A 72 -34.39 13.94 8.19
C SER A 72 -34.21 15.47 8.24
N GLY A 73 -34.37 16.07 9.42
CA GLY A 73 -34.35 17.52 9.62
C GLY A 73 -33.11 17.98 10.37
N ASP A 74 -33.24 19.14 11.02
CA ASP A 74 -32.21 19.72 11.88
C ASP A 74 -31.78 18.71 12.97
N SER A 75 -30.51 18.74 13.33
CA SER A 75 -29.99 17.90 14.41
C SER A 75 -30.56 18.28 15.77
N PRO A 76 -30.47 17.39 16.78
CA PRO A 76 -30.81 17.72 18.15
C PRO A 76 -30.15 19.01 18.66
N ALA A 77 -28.87 19.23 18.33
CA ALA A 77 -28.17 20.45 18.70
C ALA A 77 -28.77 21.69 18.03
N VAL A 78 -28.99 21.66 16.71
CA VAL A 78 -29.59 22.78 15.97
C VAL A 78 -31.00 23.08 16.46
N ASN A 79 -31.83 22.06 16.68
CA ASN A 79 -33.18 22.20 17.21
C ASN A 79 -33.19 22.83 18.60
N LEU A 80 -32.25 22.46 19.47
CA LEU A 80 -32.11 23.05 20.81
C LEU A 80 -31.82 24.54 20.73
N PHE A 81 -30.83 24.95 19.92
CA PHE A 81 -30.46 26.37 19.81
C PHE A 81 -31.51 27.21 19.07
N LYS A 82 -32.19 26.65 18.06
CA LYS A 82 -33.36 27.31 17.42
C LYS A 82 -34.48 27.52 18.42
N SER A 83 -34.86 26.47 19.16
CA SER A 83 -35.93 26.54 20.16
C SER A 83 -35.62 27.53 21.28
N ALA A 84 -34.38 27.52 21.79
CA ALA A 84 -33.93 28.47 22.80
C ALA A 84 -33.97 29.91 22.28
N THR A 85 -33.52 30.13 21.04
CA THR A 85 -33.56 31.44 20.38
C THR A 85 -34.99 31.96 20.25
N THR A 86 -35.92 31.11 19.79
CA THR A 86 -37.34 31.46 19.66
C THR A 86 -37.96 31.82 21.02
N ALA A 87 -37.66 31.05 22.06
CA ALA A 87 -38.15 31.33 23.41
C ALA A 87 -37.65 32.68 23.94
N ILE A 88 -36.38 33.01 23.73
CA ILE A 88 -35.78 34.28 24.17
C ILE A 88 -36.29 35.48 23.37
N THR A 89 -36.41 35.36 22.04
CA THR A 89 -36.94 36.43 21.19
C THR A 89 -38.42 36.73 21.47
N SER A 90 -39.18 35.74 21.93
CA SER A 90 -40.57 35.93 22.36
C SER A 90 -40.72 36.61 23.74
N ASN A 91 -39.63 36.78 24.50
CA ASN A 91 -39.64 37.37 25.83
C ASN A 91 -39.26 38.86 25.80
N ASN A 92 -40.23 39.74 26.11
CA ASN A 92 -40.07 41.19 26.11
C ASN A 92 -39.03 41.73 27.11
N ASN A 93 -38.59 40.93 28.07
CA ASN A 93 -37.62 41.34 29.10
C ASN A 93 -36.16 41.00 28.73
N CYS A 94 -35.89 40.44 27.54
CA CYS A 94 -34.54 40.09 27.14
C CYS A 94 -33.78 41.29 26.54
N SER A 95 -32.72 41.72 27.22
CA SER A 95 -31.91 42.86 26.77
C SER A 95 -31.00 42.56 25.58
N ILE A 96 -30.73 41.28 25.23
CA ILE A 96 -29.77 40.95 24.17
C ILE A 96 -30.15 39.70 23.32
N PRO A 97 -31.23 39.77 22.51
CA PRO A 97 -31.65 38.65 21.65
C PRO A 97 -30.64 38.32 20.52
N SER A 98 -29.76 39.25 20.17
CA SER A 98 -28.79 39.10 19.07
C SER A 98 -27.77 38.00 19.31
N TYR A 99 -27.33 37.76 20.56
CA TYR A 99 -26.38 36.70 20.87
C TYR A 99 -26.97 35.30 20.64
N PHE A 100 -28.24 35.09 20.97
CA PHE A 100 -28.93 33.81 20.75
C PHE A 100 -29.08 33.51 19.26
N ASN A 101 -29.44 34.53 18.45
CA ASN A 101 -29.46 34.41 16.99
C ASN A 101 -28.08 34.00 16.43
N THR A 102 -26.99 34.59 16.94
CA THR A 102 -25.63 34.21 16.54
C THR A 102 -25.31 32.77 16.94
N MET A 103 -25.61 32.36 18.17
CA MET A 103 -25.41 30.98 18.64
C MET A 103 -26.20 29.97 17.81
N SER A 104 -27.45 30.29 17.43
CA SER A 104 -28.25 29.43 16.56
C SER A 104 -27.61 29.22 15.19
N LYS A 105 -27.09 30.29 14.56
CA LYS A 105 -26.36 30.18 13.28
C LYS A 105 -25.04 29.43 13.43
N GLN A 106 -24.34 29.62 14.54
CA GLN A 106 -23.11 28.87 14.85
C GLN A 106 -23.39 27.38 15.03
N ALA A 107 -24.51 27.02 15.66
CA ALA A 107 -24.93 25.62 15.79
C ALA A 107 -25.20 24.97 14.42
N GLU A 108 -25.85 25.68 13.49
CA GLU A 108 -26.03 25.21 12.11
C GLU A 108 -24.70 25.01 11.38
N ALA A 109 -23.77 25.96 11.51
CA ALA A 109 -22.44 25.84 10.90
C ALA A 109 -21.63 24.67 11.50
N ALA A 110 -21.67 24.50 12.81
CA ALA A 110 -21.01 23.39 13.49
C ALA A 110 -21.62 22.04 13.08
N ASP A 111 -22.95 21.95 12.98
CA ASP A 111 -23.64 20.74 12.51
C ASP A 111 -23.16 20.32 11.13
N MET A 112 -23.08 21.26 10.19
CA MET A 112 -22.57 21.01 8.84
C MET A 112 -21.11 20.51 8.86
N LEU A 113 -20.23 21.18 9.61
CA LEU A 113 -18.81 20.80 9.70
C LEU A 113 -18.61 19.39 10.24
N TYR A 114 -19.31 19.04 11.32
CA TYR A 114 -19.16 17.71 11.92
C TYR A 114 -19.81 16.62 11.07
N ARG A 115 -20.88 16.92 10.32
CA ARG A 115 -21.46 15.97 9.35
C ARG A 115 -20.52 15.69 8.18
N THR A 116 -19.84 16.72 7.66
CA THR A 116 -18.91 16.54 6.52
C THR A 116 -17.67 15.72 6.91
N ASN A 117 -17.27 15.73 8.18
CA ASN A 117 -16.11 14.97 8.66
C ASN A 117 -16.37 13.47 8.84
N ILE A 118 -17.58 12.97 8.58
CA ILE A 118 -17.92 11.54 8.73
C ILE A 118 -17.36 10.70 7.57
N SER A 119 -17.10 11.33 6.42
CA SER A 119 -16.60 10.67 5.20
C SER A 119 -15.30 11.32 4.72
N THR A 120 -14.28 11.31 5.57
CA THR A 120 -12.95 11.80 5.24
C THR A 120 -12.21 10.79 4.35
N GLY A 121 -11.56 11.30 3.30
CA GLY A 121 -10.75 10.49 2.41
C GLY A 121 -9.44 10.05 3.07
N SER A 122 -8.83 8.97 2.57
CA SER A 122 -7.57 8.47 3.10
C SER A 122 -6.37 9.21 2.51
N VAL A 123 -5.52 9.81 3.34
CA VAL A 123 -4.29 10.48 2.88
C VAL A 123 -3.35 9.50 2.17
N LEU A 124 -3.33 8.23 2.61
CA LEU A 124 -2.56 7.17 1.97
C LEU A 124 -3.07 6.86 0.56
N GLU A 125 -4.38 6.76 0.36
CA GLU A 125 -4.96 6.54 -0.98
C GLU A 125 -4.58 7.67 -1.94
N TYR A 126 -4.63 8.91 -1.46
CA TYR A 126 -4.25 10.09 -2.24
C TYR A 126 -2.75 10.07 -2.59
N ALA A 127 -1.89 9.68 -1.64
CA ALA A 127 -0.46 9.52 -1.89
C ALA A 127 -0.17 8.44 -2.93
N LEU A 128 -0.83 7.28 -2.83
CA LEU A 128 -0.69 6.19 -3.79
C LEU A 128 -1.17 6.58 -5.19
N ALA A 129 -2.27 7.34 -5.28
CA ALA A 129 -2.77 7.91 -6.53
C ALA A 129 -1.74 8.82 -7.19
N PHE A 130 -1.13 9.71 -6.39
CA PHE A 130 -0.11 10.63 -6.86
C PHE A 130 1.16 9.89 -7.30
N THR A 131 1.60 8.88 -6.55
CA THR A 131 2.72 8.02 -6.93
C THR A 131 2.43 7.30 -8.24
N SER A 132 1.22 6.78 -8.43
CA SER A 132 0.81 6.12 -9.67
C SER A 132 0.90 7.08 -10.87
N ALA A 133 0.37 8.30 -10.73
CA ALA A 133 0.45 9.33 -11.76
C ALA A 133 1.91 9.75 -12.07
N ALA A 134 2.78 9.79 -11.06
CA ALA A 134 4.20 10.07 -11.26
C ALA A 134 4.89 8.95 -12.08
N LEU A 135 4.51 7.69 -11.85
CA LEU A 135 5.05 6.52 -12.56
C LEU A 135 4.55 6.41 -14.01
N GLU A 136 3.41 7.01 -14.36
CA GLU A 136 2.82 6.92 -15.70
C GLU A 136 3.80 7.34 -16.81
N LYS A 137 4.60 8.37 -16.56
CA LYS A 137 5.66 8.86 -17.49
C LYS A 137 6.74 7.83 -17.79
N HIS A 138 6.90 6.84 -16.92
CA HIS A 138 7.93 5.80 -16.99
C HIS A 138 7.35 4.43 -17.36
N TYR A 139 6.03 4.29 -17.43
CA TYR A 139 5.33 3.03 -17.65
C TYR A 139 5.83 2.29 -18.90
N SER A 140 5.99 2.99 -20.02
CA SER A 140 6.46 2.39 -21.29
C SER A 140 7.87 1.83 -21.22
N LYS A 141 8.69 2.27 -20.27
CA LYS A 141 10.06 1.79 -20.06
C LYS A 141 10.11 0.67 -19.03
N TRP A 142 9.25 0.73 -18.01
CA TRP A 142 9.31 -0.11 -16.82
C TRP A 142 8.24 -1.19 -16.75
N SER A 143 7.25 -1.16 -17.64
CA SER A 143 6.13 -2.12 -17.73
C SER A 143 5.64 -2.22 -19.18
N ALA A 144 6.56 -2.53 -20.09
CA ALA A 144 6.24 -2.57 -21.52
C ALA A 144 5.40 -3.83 -21.84
N PRO A 145 4.30 -3.72 -22.60
CA PRO A 145 3.53 -4.89 -23.00
C PRO A 145 4.41 -5.81 -23.88
N PRO A 146 4.42 -7.13 -23.61
CA PRO A 146 5.22 -8.07 -24.40
C PRO A 146 4.77 -8.09 -25.86
N ARG A 147 5.75 -8.21 -26.78
CA ARG A 147 5.46 -8.22 -28.24
C ARG A 147 4.61 -9.41 -28.68
N THR A 148 4.75 -10.54 -28.00
CA THR A 148 4.09 -11.81 -28.35
C THR A 148 2.73 -11.97 -27.68
N GLY A 149 2.37 -11.07 -26.75
CA GLY A 149 1.21 -11.23 -25.88
C GLY A 149 1.41 -12.24 -24.73
N TYR A 150 2.57 -12.91 -24.65
CA TYR A 150 2.97 -13.74 -23.53
C TYR A 150 4.02 -13.04 -22.69
N LEU A 151 4.15 -13.42 -21.43
CA LEU A 151 5.18 -12.87 -20.56
C LEU A 151 6.60 -13.15 -21.10
N ASP A 152 7.41 -12.11 -21.19
CA ASP A 152 8.83 -12.22 -21.53
C ASP A 152 9.62 -12.71 -20.30
N ILE A 153 9.97 -14.01 -20.30
CA ILE A 153 10.61 -14.68 -19.15
C ILE A 153 12.14 -14.51 -19.08
N THR A 154 12.81 -14.29 -20.22
CA THR A 154 14.28 -14.25 -20.31
C THR A 154 14.86 -12.85 -20.48
N THR A 155 14.11 -11.93 -21.09
CA THR A 155 14.58 -10.58 -21.42
C THR A 155 13.55 -9.53 -21.04
N SER A 156 13.29 -9.40 -19.74
CA SER A 156 12.39 -8.36 -19.23
C SER A 156 13.23 -7.17 -18.73
N LYS A 157 12.78 -5.97 -19.10
CA LYS A 157 13.28 -4.68 -18.59
C LYS A 157 12.33 -4.10 -17.54
N ASP A 158 11.41 -4.92 -17.06
CA ASP A 158 10.39 -4.48 -16.13
C ASP A 158 11.00 -4.24 -14.76
N PHE A 159 10.38 -3.32 -14.02
CA PHE A 159 10.86 -2.92 -12.71
C PHE A 159 11.01 -4.10 -11.75
N TYR A 160 10.09 -5.08 -11.78
CA TYR A 160 10.19 -6.26 -10.90
C TYR A 160 11.49 -7.06 -11.07
N ARG A 161 12.07 -7.10 -12.27
CA ARG A 161 13.36 -7.79 -12.49
C ARG A 161 14.52 -7.03 -11.89
N ILE A 162 14.50 -5.71 -12.01
CA ILE A 162 15.51 -4.83 -11.42
C ILE A 162 15.43 -4.95 -9.89
N PHE A 163 14.23 -4.82 -9.33
CA PHE A 163 14.01 -4.94 -7.89
C PHE A 163 14.39 -6.33 -7.36
N SER A 164 14.08 -7.40 -8.08
CA SER A 164 14.49 -8.76 -7.70
C SER A 164 16.02 -8.92 -7.64
N GLY A 165 16.74 -8.35 -8.61
CA GLY A 165 18.21 -8.34 -8.60
C GLY A 165 18.78 -7.56 -7.42
N LEU A 166 18.27 -6.35 -7.18
CA LEU A 166 18.63 -5.54 -6.01
C LEU A 166 18.35 -6.30 -4.71
N GLN A 167 17.19 -6.94 -4.62
CA GLN A 167 16.77 -7.73 -3.46
C GLN A 167 17.71 -8.87 -3.16
N PHE A 168 18.08 -9.63 -4.18
CA PHE A 168 19.00 -10.74 -4.03
C PHE A 168 20.34 -10.26 -3.46
N GLU A 169 20.94 -9.24 -4.08
CA GLU A 169 22.26 -8.75 -3.65
C GLU A 169 22.25 -8.12 -2.26
N TYR A 170 21.29 -7.24 -1.94
CA TYR A 170 21.31 -6.57 -0.63
C TYR A 170 21.04 -7.58 0.49
N LEU A 171 20.25 -8.64 0.25
CA LEU A 171 20.03 -9.70 1.24
C LEU A 171 21.29 -10.55 1.45
N GLU A 172 22.09 -10.77 0.41
CA GLU A 172 23.41 -11.40 0.54
C GLU A 172 24.37 -10.55 1.37
N GLU A 173 24.41 -9.23 1.12
CA GLU A 173 25.25 -8.30 1.89
C GLU A 173 24.81 -8.20 3.36
N ILE A 174 23.51 -8.23 3.64
CA ILE A 174 22.99 -8.31 5.02
C ILE A 174 23.37 -9.64 5.69
N ALA A 175 23.23 -10.78 4.99
CA ALA A 175 23.56 -12.09 5.54
C ALA A 175 25.06 -12.26 5.84
N GLN A 176 25.90 -11.49 5.17
CA GLN A 176 27.35 -11.42 5.37
C GLN A 176 27.79 -10.35 6.38
N ASP A 177 26.85 -9.71 7.09
CA ASP A 177 27.09 -8.58 8.01
C ASP A 177 27.87 -7.40 7.36
N GLN A 178 27.78 -7.25 6.04
CA GLN A 178 28.44 -6.14 5.32
C GLN A 178 27.64 -4.85 5.37
N ILE A 179 26.31 -4.98 5.51
CA ILE A 179 25.39 -3.85 5.67
C ILE A 179 24.58 -4.08 6.94
N ASN A 180 24.55 -3.09 7.82
CA ASN A 180 23.65 -3.10 8.96
C ASN A 180 22.20 -3.08 8.44
N ASN A 181 21.44 -4.13 8.73
CA ASN A 181 20.02 -4.22 8.38
C ASN A 181 19.22 -3.01 8.93
N ASP A 182 19.66 -2.44 10.05
CA ASP A 182 19.08 -1.21 10.65
C ASP A 182 19.25 0.04 9.77
N LEU A 183 20.21 0.04 8.84
CA LEU A 183 20.46 1.17 7.96
C LEU A 183 19.40 1.28 6.86
N LEU A 184 18.92 0.16 6.31
CA LEU A 184 17.96 0.15 5.20
C LEU A 184 16.52 -0.03 5.67
N GLY A 185 16.32 -0.87 6.70
CA GLY A 185 15.02 -1.15 7.30
C GLY A 185 13.99 -1.75 6.34
N ASP A 186 12.73 -1.77 6.77
CA ASP A 186 11.63 -2.31 5.98
C ASP A 186 11.23 -1.39 4.81
N SER A 187 11.73 -0.15 4.79
CA SER A 187 11.37 0.88 3.81
C SER A 187 11.65 0.48 2.37
N ILE A 188 12.72 -0.28 2.10
CA ILE A 188 13.01 -0.76 0.74
C ILE A 188 11.89 -1.63 0.21
N ALA A 189 11.38 -2.55 1.02
CA ALA A 189 10.25 -3.41 0.65
C ALA A 189 8.99 -2.57 0.42
N TRP A 190 8.72 -1.59 1.29
CA TRP A 190 7.61 -0.65 1.14
C TRP A 190 7.64 0.07 -0.22
N SER A 191 8.79 0.60 -0.62
CA SER A 191 8.96 1.29 -1.89
C SER A 191 8.87 0.34 -3.09
N GLY A 192 9.67 -0.72 -3.09
CA GLY A 192 9.72 -1.68 -4.19
C GLY A 192 8.38 -2.35 -4.45
N CYS A 193 7.71 -2.82 -3.39
CA CYS A 193 6.39 -3.42 -3.51
C CYS A 193 5.34 -2.41 -3.97
N THR A 194 5.40 -1.15 -3.52
CA THR A 194 4.47 -0.10 -4.00
C THR A 194 4.63 0.16 -5.49
N ILE A 195 5.86 0.33 -5.99
CA ILE A 195 6.11 0.55 -7.42
C ILE A 195 5.67 -0.68 -8.23
N MET A 196 6.06 -1.88 -7.81
CA MET A 196 5.65 -3.13 -8.49
C MET A 196 4.13 -3.29 -8.50
N TYR A 197 3.46 -2.98 -7.39
CA TYR A 197 2.02 -3.06 -7.27
C TYR A 197 1.35 -2.10 -8.25
N LEU A 198 1.70 -0.81 -8.21
CA LEU A 198 1.12 0.22 -9.09
C LEU A 198 1.38 -0.02 -10.58
N LEU A 199 2.51 -0.66 -10.93
CA LEU A 199 2.79 -1.08 -12.31
C LEU A 199 2.02 -2.36 -12.74
N GLY A 200 1.38 -3.06 -11.81
CA GLY A 200 0.70 -4.33 -12.05
C GLY A 200 1.66 -5.51 -12.22
N GLN A 201 2.79 -5.50 -11.52
CA GLN A 201 3.88 -6.47 -11.67
C GLN A 201 4.02 -7.44 -10.50
N GLN A 202 3.16 -7.37 -9.48
CA GLN A 202 3.22 -8.25 -8.31
C GLN A 202 3.31 -9.74 -8.67
N LEU A 203 2.40 -10.24 -9.51
CA LEU A 203 2.39 -11.67 -9.87
C LEU A 203 3.63 -12.10 -10.64
N HIS A 204 4.17 -11.21 -11.49
CA HIS A 204 5.44 -11.46 -12.18
C HIS A 204 6.59 -11.54 -11.20
N PHE A 205 6.64 -10.64 -10.22
CA PHE A 205 7.62 -10.67 -9.14
C PHE A 205 7.54 -11.97 -8.33
N GLU A 206 6.36 -12.32 -7.83
CA GLU A 206 6.16 -13.54 -7.01
C GLU A 206 6.58 -14.81 -7.76
N LEU A 207 6.37 -14.87 -9.08
CA LEU A 207 6.73 -16.00 -9.90
C LEU A 207 8.23 -16.04 -10.24
N PHE A 208 8.89 -14.89 -10.40
CA PHE A 208 10.23 -14.82 -10.99
C PHE A 208 11.31 -14.18 -10.11
N ASP A 209 11.01 -13.86 -8.86
CA ASP A 209 11.99 -13.30 -7.94
C ASP A 209 13.14 -14.29 -7.65
N PHE A 210 14.38 -13.85 -7.78
CA PHE A 210 15.57 -14.67 -7.56
C PHE A 210 15.65 -15.22 -6.13
N SER A 211 15.34 -14.40 -5.13
CA SER A 211 15.37 -14.81 -3.72
C SER A 211 14.28 -15.86 -3.43
N TYR A 212 13.09 -15.71 -4.01
CA TYR A 212 12.01 -16.68 -3.85
C TYR A 212 12.33 -18.00 -4.55
N GLN A 213 12.89 -17.95 -5.76
CA GLN A 213 13.32 -19.15 -6.47
C GLN A 213 14.46 -19.85 -5.73
N PHE A 214 15.39 -19.09 -5.15
CA PHE A 214 16.45 -19.64 -4.32
C PHE A 214 15.90 -20.37 -3.08
N LEU A 215 14.93 -19.76 -2.38
CA LEU A 215 14.23 -20.39 -1.27
C LEU A 215 13.53 -21.69 -1.69
N ASN A 216 12.79 -21.68 -2.79
CA ASN A 216 12.05 -22.86 -3.26
C ASN A 216 12.99 -24.03 -3.56
N VAL A 217 14.14 -23.77 -4.20
CA VAL A 217 15.16 -24.80 -4.45
C VAL A 217 15.76 -25.31 -3.14
N ALA A 218 16.09 -24.41 -2.21
CA ALA A 218 16.65 -24.79 -0.91
C ALA A 218 15.67 -25.62 -0.06
N GLU A 219 14.37 -25.33 -0.12
CA GLU A 219 13.32 -26.10 0.56
C GLU A 219 13.27 -27.54 0.02
N VAL A 220 13.37 -27.74 -1.30
CA VAL A 220 13.42 -29.07 -1.92
C VAL A 220 14.71 -29.81 -1.56
N GLU A 221 15.86 -29.14 -1.65
CA GLU A 221 17.17 -29.74 -1.34
C GLU A 221 17.22 -30.19 0.12
N THR A 222 16.74 -29.37 1.05
CA THR A 222 16.67 -29.73 2.48
C THR A 222 15.78 -30.94 2.72
N ALA A 223 14.62 -31.02 2.04
CA ALA A 223 13.73 -32.17 2.15
C ALA A 223 14.36 -33.46 1.61
N VAL A 224 15.09 -33.39 0.50
CA VAL A 224 15.81 -34.54 -0.08
C VAL A 224 16.96 -34.98 0.84
N VAL A 225 17.72 -34.04 1.40
CA VAL A 225 18.81 -34.33 2.35
C VAL A 225 18.26 -34.96 3.63
N MET A 226 17.13 -34.49 4.17
CA MET A 226 16.48 -35.12 5.33
C MET A 226 16.03 -36.56 5.05
N GLN A 227 15.69 -36.89 3.80
CA GLN A 227 15.31 -38.25 3.38
C GLN A 227 16.53 -39.15 3.10
N THR A 228 17.71 -38.59 2.84
CA THR A 228 18.90 -39.32 2.37
C THR A 228 20.08 -39.31 3.35
N ALA A 229 20.13 -38.41 4.34
CA ALA A 229 21.27 -38.24 5.22
C ALA A 229 21.15 -39.01 6.53
N SER A 230 21.53 -40.29 6.47
CA SER A 230 22.04 -41.10 7.58
C SER A 230 23.58 -41.12 7.64
N SER A 231 24.30 -40.32 6.86
CA SER A 231 25.77 -40.25 6.96
C SER A 231 26.31 -38.95 6.35
N GLU A 232 27.41 -38.44 6.92
CA GLU A 232 28.26 -37.36 6.42
C GLU A 232 27.86 -35.89 6.70
N LYS A 233 27.68 -35.56 7.99
CA LYS A 233 27.71 -34.17 8.50
C LYS A 233 29.08 -33.85 9.11
N THR A 234 30.13 -33.53 8.35
CA THR A 234 31.37 -33.02 9.00
C THR A 234 32.32 -32.18 8.17
N LYS A 235 31.93 -31.63 7.02
CA LYS A 235 32.82 -30.73 6.25
C LYS A 235 32.06 -29.58 5.62
N ASN A 236 31.56 -28.63 6.43
CA ASN A 236 31.38 -27.20 6.08
C ASN A 236 30.50 -26.43 7.09
N LEU A 237 30.90 -26.28 8.36
CA LEU A 237 30.07 -25.54 9.34
C LEU A 237 29.92 -24.04 9.02
N HIS A 238 30.97 -23.36 8.53
CA HIS A 238 30.89 -21.92 8.24
C HIS A 238 30.11 -21.58 6.96
N TYR A 239 30.24 -22.40 5.91
CA TYR A 239 29.44 -22.26 4.69
C TYR A 239 27.95 -22.54 4.97
N LEU A 240 27.67 -23.52 5.85
CA LEU A 240 26.30 -23.82 6.28
C LEU A 240 25.69 -22.66 7.08
N GLN A 241 26.46 -22.03 7.99
CA GLN A 241 25.97 -20.90 8.78
C GLN A 241 25.62 -19.67 7.94
N GLY A 242 26.49 -19.28 6.99
CA GLY A 242 26.20 -18.14 6.09
C GLY A 242 25.03 -18.42 5.16
N TYR A 243 24.89 -19.67 4.72
CA TYR A 243 23.77 -20.13 3.90
C TYR A 243 22.44 -20.11 4.68
N GLU A 244 22.43 -20.55 5.94
CA GLU A 244 21.23 -20.48 6.80
C GLU A 244 20.80 -19.04 7.09
N ASN A 245 21.75 -18.14 7.38
CA ASN A 245 21.47 -16.71 7.58
C ASN A 245 20.82 -16.08 6.34
N LEU A 246 21.35 -16.41 5.14
CA LEU A 246 20.80 -15.92 3.88
C LEU A 246 19.37 -16.42 3.65
N LEU A 247 19.11 -17.71 3.88
CA LEU A 247 17.77 -18.27 3.75
C LEU A 247 16.77 -17.61 4.72
N GLU A 248 17.17 -17.34 5.96
CA GLU A 248 16.30 -16.64 6.92
C GLU A 248 16.04 -15.18 6.51
N ALA A 249 17.07 -14.47 6.02
CA ALA A 249 16.91 -13.12 5.48
C ALA A 249 15.92 -13.09 4.30
N MET A 250 16.04 -14.04 3.36
CA MET A 250 15.12 -14.18 2.24
C MET A 250 13.70 -14.53 2.69
N LYS A 251 13.51 -15.42 3.67
CA LYS A 251 12.18 -15.74 4.23
C LYS A 251 11.54 -14.52 4.88
N LYS A 252 12.32 -13.75 5.65
CA LYS A 252 11.86 -12.49 6.26
C LYS A 252 11.43 -11.49 5.18
N SER A 253 12.25 -11.29 4.16
CA SER A 253 11.91 -10.41 3.03
C SER A 253 10.65 -10.86 2.30
N ARG A 254 10.50 -12.16 2.01
CA ARG A 254 9.28 -12.73 1.41
C ARG A 254 8.02 -12.43 2.22
N ARG A 255 8.07 -12.60 3.54
CA ARG A 255 6.95 -12.27 4.45
C ARG A 255 6.61 -10.78 4.42
N LEU A 256 7.64 -9.92 4.47
CA LEU A 256 7.46 -8.47 4.46
C LEU A 256 6.84 -8.00 3.15
N ASN A 257 7.36 -8.45 2.00
CA ASN A 257 6.83 -8.11 0.68
C ASN A 257 5.35 -8.52 0.57
N ASN A 258 5.01 -9.75 0.98
CA ASN A 258 3.62 -10.23 0.95
C ASN A 258 2.70 -9.40 1.85
N TYR A 259 3.19 -8.98 3.01
CA TYR A 259 2.46 -8.07 3.89
C TYR A 259 2.20 -6.72 3.21
N VAL A 260 3.23 -6.10 2.62
CA VAL A 260 3.09 -4.82 1.92
C VAL A 260 2.12 -4.94 0.76
N PHE A 261 2.24 -5.97 -0.09
CA PHE A 261 1.31 -6.20 -1.19
C PHE A 261 -0.14 -6.39 -0.71
N SER A 262 -0.34 -7.11 0.39
CA SER A 262 -1.67 -7.32 0.97
C SER A 262 -2.28 -6.02 1.49
N MET A 263 -1.46 -5.18 2.13
CA MET A 263 -1.86 -3.86 2.59
C MET A 263 -2.26 -2.96 1.41
N LEU A 264 -1.41 -2.90 0.36
CA LEU A 264 -1.68 -2.13 -0.84
C LEU A 264 -2.97 -2.58 -1.54
N LYS A 265 -3.22 -3.88 -1.62
CA LYS A 265 -4.48 -4.43 -2.16
C LYS A 265 -5.70 -4.03 -1.35
N ALA A 266 -5.57 -3.99 -0.02
CA ALA A 266 -6.67 -3.59 0.86
C ALA A 266 -6.97 -2.09 0.79
N ARG A 267 -5.96 -1.25 0.57
CA ARG A 267 -6.10 0.23 0.58
C ARG A 267 -6.28 0.85 -0.80
N CYS A 268 -5.69 0.26 -1.83
CA CYS A 268 -5.72 0.77 -3.20
C CYS A 268 -5.97 -0.40 -4.15
N PRO A 269 -7.17 -1.02 -4.14
CA PRO A 269 -7.47 -2.16 -4.98
C PRO A 269 -7.33 -1.76 -6.45
N LEU A 270 -6.37 -2.37 -7.14
CA LEU A 270 -6.28 -2.26 -8.59
C LEU A 270 -7.36 -3.15 -9.18
N GLU A 271 -8.20 -2.60 -10.07
CA GLU A 271 -9.09 -3.44 -10.88
C GLU A 271 -8.25 -4.47 -11.63
N ASP A 272 -8.71 -5.73 -11.62
CA ASP A 272 -8.06 -6.79 -12.37
C ASP A 272 -7.90 -6.33 -13.82
N LYS A 273 -6.65 -6.17 -14.27
CA LYS A 273 -6.33 -6.12 -15.69
C LYS A 273 -6.78 -7.47 -16.27
N VAL A 274 -8.04 -7.59 -16.72
CA VAL A 274 -8.66 -8.74 -17.40
C VAL A 274 -7.57 -9.43 -18.20
N ALA A 275 -7.24 -10.62 -17.73
CA ALA A 275 -6.27 -11.48 -18.37
C ALA A 275 -6.67 -11.68 -19.84
N TYR A 276 -5.69 -11.68 -20.73
CA TYR A 276 -5.90 -12.15 -22.09
C TYR A 276 -6.54 -13.53 -22.03
N GLY A 277 -7.71 -13.70 -22.64
CA GLY A 277 -8.29 -15.03 -22.78
C GLY A 277 -7.33 -15.90 -23.58
N ILE A 278 -7.19 -17.17 -23.24
CA ILE A 278 -6.40 -18.11 -24.05
C ILE A 278 -7.41 -19.01 -24.77
N LYS A 279 -7.37 -19.04 -26.11
CA LYS A 279 -8.17 -20.02 -26.88
C LYS A 279 -7.72 -21.43 -26.50
N GLN A 280 -8.58 -22.43 -26.67
CA GLN A 280 -8.15 -23.83 -26.56
C GLN A 280 -6.97 -24.19 -27.47
N SER A 281 -6.74 -23.43 -28.55
CA SER A 281 -5.58 -23.54 -29.43
C SER A 281 -4.29 -22.94 -28.86
N GLY A 282 -4.29 -22.40 -27.64
CA GLY A 282 -3.18 -21.69 -27.02
C GLY A 282 -3.01 -20.24 -27.47
N ALA A 283 -3.71 -19.80 -28.52
CA ALA A 283 -3.57 -18.45 -29.05
C ALA A 283 -4.18 -17.39 -28.11
N PRO A 284 -3.49 -16.24 -27.91
CA PRO A 284 -4.03 -15.16 -27.10
C PRO A 284 -5.27 -14.56 -27.79
N LEU A 285 -6.35 -14.40 -27.04
CA LEU A 285 -7.51 -13.59 -27.41
C LEU A 285 -7.26 -12.17 -26.89
N PRO A 286 -7.00 -11.20 -27.78
CA PRO A 286 -6.99 -9.80 -27.39
C PRO A 286 -8.41 -9.42 -26.93
N ARG A 287 -8.62 -9.31 -25.62
CA ARG A 287 -9.70 -8.50 -25.07
C ARG A 287 -9.08 -7.14 -24.74
N ILE A 288 -9.22 -6.17 -25.63
CA ILE A 288 -8.74 -4.81 -25.37
C ILE A 288 -9.88 -4.01 -24.77
N GLN A 289 -9.77 -3.72 -23.48
CA GLN A 289 -9.61 -2.36 -22.93
C GLN A 289 -9.41 -2.50 -21.41
N PHE A 290 -8.25 -2.05 -20.90
CA PHE A 290 -8.28 -1.27 -19.68
C PHE A 290 -8.36 0.16 -20.14
N ALA A 291 -9.50 0.83 -19.89
CA ALA A 291 -9.36 2.20 -19.44
C ALA A 291 -8.35 2.14 -18.29
N ASN A 292 -7.35 3.03 -18.26
CA ASN A 292 -6.63 3.28 -17.01
C ASN A 292 -7.70 3.29 -15.92
N THR A 293 -7.54 2.43 -14.91
CA THR A 293 -8.42 2.44 -13.74
C THR A 293 -8.59 3.90 -13.40
N ILE A 294 -9.85 4.34 -13.34
CA ILE A 294 -10.23 5.70 -12.98
C ILE A 294 -9.23 6.14 -11.94
N SER A 295 -8.36 7.08 -12.33
CA SER A 295 -7.28 7.48 -11.45
C SER A 295 -7.94 7.86 -10.14
N ALA A 296 -7.37 7.53 -8.99
CA ALA A 296 -7.92 8.02 -7.73
C ALA A 296 -8.08 9.56 -7.74
N PHE A 297 -7.50 10.26 -8.74
CA PHE A 297 -7.87 11.59 -9.25
C PHE A 297 -9.36 11.88 -9.51
N GLU A 298 -10.18 10.97 -10.05
CA GLU A 298 -11.62 11.23 -10.23
C GLU A 298 -12.40 11.07 -8.91
N THR A 299 -11.82 10.40 -7.91
CA THR A 299 -12.33 10.39 -6.53
C THR A 299 -11.83 11.57 -5.69
N LEU A 300 -10.87 12.36 -6.19
CA LEU A 300 -10.47 13.61 -5.56
C LEU A 300 -11.54 14.70 -5.82
N PRO A 301 -11.83 15.57 -4.84
CA PRO A 301 -12.67 16.73 -5.08
C PRO A 301 -12.06 17.59 -6.19
N GLN A 302 -12.72 17.60 -7.36
CA GLN A 302 -12.31 18.46 -8.47
C GLN A 302 -12.65 19.91 -8.15
N LYS A 303 -11.69 20.80 -8.42
CA LYS A 303 -11.88 22.24 -8.21
C LYS A 303 -12.82 22.77 -9.30
N GLY A 304 -14.13 22.70 -9.07
CA GLY A 304 -15.14 23.30 -9.97
C GLY A 304 -16.40 22.48 -10.26
N ALA A 305 -16.91 21.70 -9.29
CA ALA A 305 -18.30 21.22 -9.30
C ALA A 305 -19.11 21.91 -8.20
#